data_AF-A0A1W1BSW4-F1
#
_entry.id   AF-A0A1W1BSW4-F1
#
_cell.length_a   1.000
_cell.length_b   1.000
_cell.length_c   1.000
_cell.angle_alpha   90.00
_cell.angle_beta   90.00
_cell.angle_gamma   90.00
#
_symmetry.space_group_name_H-M   'P 1'
#
loop_
_entity.id
_entity.type
_entity.pdbx_description
1 polymer ?
#
loop_
_entity_poly.entity_id
_entity_poly.type
_entity_poly.pdbx_seq_one_letter_code
_entity_poly.pdbx_strand_id
1 'polypeptide(L)'
;MKHIIAILLLLSLMVSSVCGATEEREIDLYFANGMFGDSKGEEETAWRRYVKELQKYNPNIKSAIPKVSYNASNLWGIDDVIEVVFQKLLGDIISWGKVQESLRSYIDNDLIKAVNALSQAFNNNDLQTQVESYKKDLADGHAVIVVAHSQGDLFTYEAYTALSSKMKKSFEAVSVASPMSADIKAGTPRIDWDNDPTRISQIESKINT
;
A
#
# COMPACT_ATOMS: atom_id res chain seq x y z
N MET A 1 -36.49 -43.21 25.98
CA MET A 1 -36.27 -42.86 24.55
C MET A 1 -36.79 -41.48 24.17
N LYS A 2 -38.08 -41.15 24.38
CA LYS A 2 -38.65 -39.83 23.99
C LYS A 2 -37.89 -38.63 24.57
N HIS A 3 -37.49 -38.70 25.84
CA HIS A 3 -36.73 -37.62 26.50
C HIS A 3 -35.29 -37.48 26.01
N ILE A 4 -34.65 -38.56 25.55
CA ILE A 4 -33.28 -38.54 25.01
C ILE A 4 -33.27 -37.86 23.64
N ILE A 5 -34.28 -38.16 22.81
CA ILE A 5 -34.46 -37.51 21.49
C ILE A 5 -34.74 -36.01 21.66
N ALA A 6 -35.55 -35.63 22.64
CA ALA A 6 -35.82 -34.23 22.94
C ALA A 6 -34.57 -33.45 23.38
N ILE A 7 -33.71 -34.06 24.20
CA ILE A 7 -32.43 -33.45 24.63
C ILE A 7 -31.46 -33.31 23.46
N LEU A 8 -31.34 -34.33 22.59
CA LEU A 8 -30.50 -34.28 21.40
C LEU A 8 -30.95 -33.21 20.40
N LEU A 9 -32.27 -33.02 20.22
CA LEU A 9 -32.82 -31.94 19.41
C LEU A 9 -32.54 -30.56 20.01
N LEU A 10 -32.69 -30.42 21.33
CA LEU A 10 -32.38 -29.17 22.03
C LEU A 10 -30.89 -28.80 21.93
N LEU A 11 -29.99 -29.79 22.06
CA LEU A 11 -28.56 -29.60 21.84
C LEU A 11 -28.24 -29.24 20.39
N SER A 12 -28.92 -29.83 19.40
CA SER A 12 -28.70 -29.50 17.99
C SER A 12 -29.11 -28.06 17.64
N LEU A 13 -30.17 -27.55 18.30
CA LEU A 13 -30.67 -26.17 18.10
C LEU A 13 -29.76 -25.12 18.76
N MET A 14 -29.03 -25.48 19.81
CA MET A 14 -28.05 -24.61 20.47
C MET A 14 -26.75 -24.44 19.64
N VAL A 15 -26.45 -25.34 18.70
CA VAL A 15 -25.27 -25.24 17.82
C VAL A 15 -25.52 -24.30 16.62
N SER A 16 -26.77 -24.02 16.29
CA SER A 16 -27.13 -23.17 15.13
C SER A 16 -27.10 -21.66 15.38
N SER A 17 -26.70 -21.18 16.56
CA SER A 17 -26.69 -19.75 16.87
C SER A 17 -25.33 -19.05 16.74
N VAL A 18 -24.39 -19.61 15.97
CA VAL A 18 -23.32 -18.81 15.34
C VAL A 18 -23.92 -18.21 14.06
N CYS A 19 -24.96 -17.42 14.24
CA CYS A 19 -25.47 -16.52 13.22
C CYS A 19 -24.35 -15.51 12.98
N GLY A 20 -23.90 -15.40 11.72
CA GLY A 20 -22.83 -14.51 11.31
C GLY A 20 -23.17 -13.06 11.64
N ALA A 21 -22.76 -12.62 12.83
CA ALA A 21 -22.40 -11.24 13.03
C ALA A 21 -21.29 -11.00 11.98
N THR A 22 -21.60 -10.21 10.96
CA THR A 22 -20.57 -9.47 10.27
C THR A 22 -19.91 -8.62 11.36
N GLU A 23 -18.90 -9.18 12.03
CA GLU A 23 -18.03 -8.41 12.89
C GLU A 23 -17.53 -7.27 12.02
N GLU A 24 -18.05 -6.07 12.31
CA GLU A 24 -17.63 -4.85 11.67
C GLU A 24 -16.18 -4.67 12.06
N ARG A 25 -15.31 -5.11 11.15
CA ARG A 25 -13.88 -5.16 11.38
C ARG A 25 -13.36 -3.73 11.45
N GLU A 26 -12.60 -3.41 12.49
CA GLU A 26 -11.91 -2.12 12.56
C GLU A 26 -11.02 -1.94 11.33
N ILE A 27 -11.00 -0.72 10.78
CA ILE A 27 -10.27 -0.40 9.56
C ILE A 27 -9.08 0.48 9.93
N ASP A 28 -7.87 0.01 9.69
CA ASP A 28 -6.68 0.83 9.71
C ASP A 28 -6.47 1.45 8.34
N LEU A 29 -6.63 2.77 8.27
CA LEU A 29 -6.55 3.55 7.04
C LEU A 29 -5.18 4.25 6.97
N TYR A 30 -4.29 3.66 6.19
CA TYR A 30 -2.93 4.10 6.02
C TYR A 30 -2.78 5.11 4.89
N PHE A 31 -1.96 6.13 5.12
CA PHE A 31 -1.31 6.88 4.05
C PHE A 31 0.14 6.41 3.93
N ALA A 32 0.52 5.92 2.76
CA ALA A 32 1.90 5.57 2.43
C ALA A 32 2.48 6.66 1.54
N ASN A 33 3.36 7.49 2.12
CA ASN A 33 3.87 8.67 1.43
C ASN A 33 4.89 8.30 0.35
N GLY A 34 5.00 9.21 -0.63
CA GLY A 34 6.12 9.25 -1.56
C GLY A 34 7.34 9.94 -0.94
N MET A 35 8.33 10.22 -1.77
CA MET A 35 9.63 10.74 -1.31
C MET A 35 9.60 12.14 -0.67
N PHE A 36 8.56 12.93 -0.91
CA PHE A 36 8.53 14.36 -0.58
C PHE A 36 7.72 14.69 0.68
N GLY A 37 7.77 13.82 1.69
CA GLY A 37 7.17 14.12 2.99
C GLY A 37 8.07 15.06 3.80
N ASP A 38 7.50 16.11 4.39
CA ASP A 38 8.24 17.06 5.23
C ASP A 38 8.78 16.38 6.50
N SER A 39 7.89 15.71 7.24
CA SER A 39 8.20 14.89 8.39
C SER A 39 7.07 13.92 8.70
N LYS A 40 7.38 12.80 9.35
CA LYS A 40 6.37 11.82 9.79
C LYS A 40 5.25 12.48 10.61
N GLY A 41 5.59 13.42 11.50
CA GLY A 41 4.60 14.08 12.37
C GLY A 41 3.66 15.02 11.62
N GLU A 42 4.14 15.72 10.61
CA GLU A 42 3.32 16.60 9.77
C GLU A 42 2.41 15.78 8.86
N GLU A 43 2.92 14.70 8.26
CA GLU A 43 2.14 13.75 7.47
C GLU A 43 1.04 13.10 8.31
N GLU A 44 1.35 12.64 9.53
CA GLU A 44 0.34 12.11 10.45
C GLU A 44 -0.74 13.13 10.79
N THR A 45 -0.36 14.40 11.00
CA THR A 45 -1.29 15.48 11.32
C THR A 45 -2.21 15.80 10.13
N ALA A 46 -1.63 15.92 8.94
CA ALA A 46 -2.36 16.17 7.71
C ALA A 46 -3.33 15.02 7.41
N TRP A 47 -2.85 13.78 7.51
CA TRP A 47 -3.65 12.60 7.26
C TRP A 47 -4.81 12.45 8.25
N ARG A 48 -4.56 12.63 9.55
CA ARG A 48 -5.62 12.63 10.56
C ARG A 48 -6.69 13.68 10.28
N ARG A 49 -6.31 14.87 9.80
CA ARG A 49 -7.25 15.92 9.40
C ARG A 49 -8.11 15.45 8.22
N TYR A 50 -7.49 14.87 7.19
CA TYR A 50 -8.19 14.38 6.01
C TYR A 50 -9.17 13.25 6.33
N VAL A 51 -8.74 12.25 7.12
CA VAL A 51 -9.61 11.14 7.53
C VAL A 51 -10.80 11.63 8.37
N LYS A 52 -10.60 12.63 9.25
CA LYS A 52 -11.72 13.24 9.99
C LYS A 52 -12.75 13.89 9.06
N GLU A 53 -12.31 14.60 8.02
CA GLU A 53 -13.22 15.16 7.03
C GLU A 53 -13.91 14.05 6.23
N LEU A 54 -13.19 13.02 5.77
CA LEU A 54 -13.79 11.88 5.09
C LEU A 54 -14.88 11.20 5.95
N GLN A 55 -14.63 11.01 7.24
CA GLN A 55 -15.58 10.41 8.20
C GLN A 55 -16.85 11.25 8.39
N LYS A 56 -16.76 12.57 8.21
CA LYS A 56 -17.91 13.48 8.26
C LYS A 56 -18.87 13.23 7.09
N TYR A 57 -18.32 12.94 5.91
CA TYR A 57 -19.12 12.76 4.68
C TYR A 57 -19.45 11.29 4.37
N ASN A 58 -18.74 10.34 4.95
CA ASN A 58 -18.95 8.91 4.71
C ASN A 58 -19.13 8.13 6.03
N PRO A 59 -20.37 7.74 6.38
CA PRO A 59 -20.65 7.02 7.63
C PRO A 59 -20.00 5.64 7.70
N ASN A 60 -19.67 5.02 6.55
CA ASN A 60 -19.13 3.65 6.48
C ASN A 60 -17.64 3.57 6.89
N ILE A 61 -16.97 4.71 7.06
CA ILE A 61 -15.56 4.77 7.48
C ILE A 61 -15.38 5.46 8.84
N LYS A 62 -16.49 5.68 9.58
CA LYS A 62 -16.48 6.36 10.88
C LYS A 62 -15.55 5.75 11.91
N SER A 63 -15.32 4.43 11.84
CA SER A 63 -14.42 3.69 12.72
C SER A 63 -12.97 3.61 12.20
N ALA A 64 -12.67 4.20 11.03
CA ALA A 64 -11.33 4.09 10.45
C ALA A 64 -10.28 4.80 11.33
N ILE A 65 -9.20 4.08 11.63
CA ILE A 65 -8.07 4.55 12.42
C ILE A 65 -7.00 5.08 11.46
N PRO A 66 -6.74 6.40 11.42
CA PRO A 66 -5.73 6.96 10.54
C PRO A 66 -4.32 6.61 11.01
N LYS A 67 -3.50 6.06 10.10
CA LYS A 67 -2.09 5.71 10.31
C LYS A 67 -1.23 6.17 9.11
N VAL A 68 0.07 6.30 9.32
CA VAL A 68 1.02 6.67 8.26
C VAL A 68 2.12 5.62 8.17
N SER A 69 2.39 5.18 6.93
CA SER A 69 3.58 4.41 6.56
C SER A 69 4.57 5.40 5.97
N TYR A 70 5.46 5.92 6.82
CA TYR A 70 6.39 6.98 6.45
C TYR A 70 7.69 6.41 5.88
N ASN A 71 8.02 6.82 4.67
CA ASN A 71 9.28 6.54 3.99
C ASN A 71 10.13 7.82 4.04
N ALA A 72 11.21 7.78 4.80
CA ALA A 72 12.12 8.91 4.95
C ALA A 72 13.01 8.99 3.71
N SER A 73 12.69 9.88 2.77
CA SER A 73 13.63 10.23 1.71
C SER A 73 14.48 11.41 2.16
N ASN A 74 15.81 11.22 2.17
CA ASN A 74 16.77 12.28 2.51
C ASN A 74 17.28 13.02 1.25
N LEU A 75 16.51 12.99 0.16
CA LEU A 75 17.01 13.32 -1.18
C LEU A 75 16.42 14.63 -1.68
N TRP A 76 16.63 15.69 -0.91
CA TRP A 76 16.32 17.05 -1.34
C TRP A 76 17.25 17.46 -2.50
N GLY A 77 16.67 17.71 -3.69
CA GLY A 77 17.37 18.38 -4.81
C GLY A 77 17.83 17.48 -5.97
N ILE A 78 17.32 16.25 -6.07
CA ILE A 78 17.59 15.34 -7.21
C ILE A 78 16.30 14.80 -7.83
N ASP A 79 15.24 15.57 -7.68
CA ASP A 79 13.84 15.19 -7.89
C ASP A 79 13.61 14.76 -9.35
N ASP A 80 14.08 15.56 -10.30
CA ASP A 80 13.97 15.28 -11.75
C ASP A 80 14.67 13.97 -12.15
N VAL A 81 15.85 13.70 -11.55
CA VAL A 81 16.65 12.51 -11.88
C VAL A 81 15.94 11.26 -11.36
N ILE A 82 15.43 11.32 -10.13
CA ILE A 82 14.72 10.19 -9.54
C ILE A 82 13.39 9.95 -10.25
N GLU A 83 12.67 11.00 -10.63
CA GLU A 83 11.44 10.89 -11.42
C GLU A 83 11.69 10.15 -12.74
N VAL A 84 12.71 10.55 -13.51
CA VAL A 84 13.09 9.89 -14.78
C VAL A 84 13.47 8.43 -14.55
N VAL A 85 14.14 8.11 -13.44
CA VAL A 85 14.54 6.74 -13.13
C VAL A 85 13.36 5.89 -12.63
N PHE A 86 12.43 6.46 -11.84
CA PHE A 86 11.15 5.82 -11.53
C PHE A 86 10.35 5.53 -12.81
N GLN A 87 10.25 6.52 -13.71
CA GLN A 87 9.54 6.39 -14.98
C GLN A 87 10.17 5.31 -15.88
N LYS A 88 11.50 5.29 -16.03
CA LYS A 88 12.19 4.35 -16.92
C LYS A 88 12.33 2.94 -16.37
N LEU A 89 12.54 2.77 -15.05
CA LEU A 89 12.76 1.44 -14.46
C LEU A 89 11.48 0.82 -13.94
N LEU A 90 10.64 1.56 -13.23
CA LEU A 90 9.49 0.97 -12.53
C LEU A 90 8.21 0.96 -13.39
N GLY A 91 8.24 1.63 -14.55
CA GLY A 91 7.26 1.45 -15.62
C GLY A 91 7.27 0.05 -16.24
N ASP A 92 8.37 -0.72 -16.14
CA ASP A 92 8.46 -2.09 -16.70
C ASP A 92 8.85 -3.16 -15.66
N ILE A 93 9.32 -2.76 -14.48
CA ILE A 93 9.96 -3.69 -13.55
C ILE A 93 9.15 -3.87 -12.25
N ILE A 94 8.70 -5.09 -12.05
CA ILE A 94 7.76 -5.53 -10.99
C ILE A 94 8.49 -5.92 -9.68
N SER A 95 9.83 -5.87 -9.62
CA SER A 95 10.57 -6.16 -8.38
C SER A 95 11.93 -5.47 -8.30
N TRP A 96 12.31 -5.06 -7.08
CA TRP A 96 13.60 -4.39 -6.81
C TRP A 96 14.83 -5.20 -7.26
N GLY A 97 14.79 -6.53 -7.16
CA GLY A 97 15.86 -7.41 -7.64
C GLY A 97 16.06 -7.35 -9.17
N LYS A 98 14.98 -7.24 -9.94
CA LYS A 98 15.04 -7.07 -11.41
C LYS A 98 15.44 -5.65 -11.81
N VAL A 99 15.13 -4.66 -10.97
CA VAL A 99 15.60 -3.29 -11.13
C VAL A 99 17.12 -3.30 -11.05
N GLN A 100 17.68 -3.91 -10.00
CA GLN A 100 19.13 -4.07 -9.84
C GLN A 100 19.80 -4.80 -11.00
N GLU A 101 19.15 -5.83 -11.57
CA GLU A 101 19.68 -6.59 -12.71
C GLU A 101 19.66 -5.77 -14.01
N SER A 102 18.55 -5.08 -14.31
CA SER A 102 18.42 -4.22 -15.49
C SER A 102 19.40 -3.05 -15.43
N LEU A 103 19.61 -2.49 -14.24
CA LEU A 103 20.57 -1.41 -14.00
C LEU A 103 22.02 -1.81 -14.21
N ARG A 104 22.40 -3.07 -13.96
CA ARG A 104 23.75 -3.55 -14.25
C ARG A 104 24.10 -3.52 -15.74
N SER A 105 23.10 -3.50 -16.62
CA SER A 105 23.29 -3.45 -18.08
C SER A 105 23.40 -2.02 -18.64
N TYR A 106 22.97 -0.99 -17.89
CA TYR A 106 23.03 0.42 -18.29
C TYR A 106 24.09 1.15 -17.47
N ILE A 107 25.33 1.15 -17.96
CA ILE A 107 26.45 1.84 -17.30
C ILE A 107 26.50 3.28 -17.81
N ASP A 108 25.79 4.18 -17.14
CA ASP A 108 26.05 5.62 -17.21
C ASP A 108 26.11 6.23 -15.80
N ASN A 109 26.99 7.22 -15.61
CA ASN A 109 27.33 7.76 -14.29
C ASN A 109 26.15 8.43 -13.59
N ASP A 110 25.22 9.02 -14.35
CA ASP A 110 24.03 9.67 -13.79
C ASP A 110 22.94 8.66 -13.39
N LEU A 111 22.85 7.53 -14.10
CA LEU A 111 21.98 6.42 -13.69
C LEU A 111 22.49 5.79 -12.38
N ILE A 112 23.80 5.60 -12.22
CA ILE A 112 24.38 5.08 -10.97
C ILE A 112 24.10 6.01 -9.79
N LYS A 113 24.19 7.33 -9.97
CA LYS A 113 23.80 8.30 -8.93
C LYS A 113 22.32 8.18 -8.59
N ALA A 114 21.46 8.10 -9.60
CA ALA A 114 20.03 7.93 -9.41
C ALA A 114 19.67 6.62 -8.70
N VAL A 115 20.37 5.53 -9.00
CA VAL A 115 20.20 4.23 -8.35
C VAL A 115 20.68 4.25 -6.91
N ASN A 116 21.83 4.86 -6.65
CA ASN A 116 22.33 5.03 -5.29
C ASN A 116 21.38 5.93 -4.48
N ALA A 117 20.77 6.92 -5.12
CA ALA A 117 19.76 7.75 -4.51
C ALA A 117 18.46 6.97 -4.26
N LEU A 118 17.94 6.22 -5.23
CA LEU A 118 16.81 5.32 -5.04
C LEU A 118 17.06 4.29 -3.96
N SER A 119 18.25 3.70 -3.91
CA SER A 119 18.62 2.74 -2.86
C SER A 119 18.73 3.39 -1.48
N GLN A 120 19.00 4.71 -1.41
CA GLN A 120 18.94 5.47 -0.17
C GLN A 120 17.48 5.86 0.18
N ALA A 121 16.65 6.13 -0.83
CA ALA A 121 15.21 6.35 -0.65
C ALA A 121 14.48 5.06 -0.22
N PHE A 122 14.92 3.92 -0.74
CA PHE A 122 14.56 2.58 -0.29
C PHE A 122 15.24 2.28 1.04
N ASN A 123 14.78 2.97 2.08
CA ASN A 123 15.17 2.68 3.44
C ASN A 123 14.55 1.35 3.87
N ASN A 124 15.35 0.28 3.84
CA ASN A 124 14.90 -1.06 4.24
C ASN A 124 14.29 -1.10 5.65
N ASN A 125 14.71 -0.21 6.56
CA ASN A 125 14.12 -0.14 7.90
C ASN A 125 12.69 0.41 7.86
N ASP A 126 12.41 1.38 6.98
CA ASP A 126 11.08 1.95 6.81
C ASP A 126 10.14 0.92 6.15
N LEU A 127 10.63 0.21 5.12
CA LEU A 127 9.90 -0.90 4.51
C LEU A 127 9.59 -2.00 5.52
N GLN A 128 10.58 -2.41 6.33
CA GLN A 128 10.36 -3.41 7.38
C GLN A 128 9.34 -2.93 8.41
N THR A 129 9.44 -1.67 8.84
CA THR A 129 8.47 -1.05 9.76
C THR A 129 7.06 -1.06 9.18
N GLN A 130 6.92 -0.77 7.88
CA GLN A 130 5.64 -0.82 7.17
C GLN A 130 5.08 -2.25 7.11
N VAL A 131 5.91 -3.24 6.75
CA VAL A 131 5.53 -4.66 6.74
C VAL A 131 5.05 -5.11 8.12
N GLU A 132 5.81 -4.79 9.17
CA GLU A 132 5.49 -5.19 10.54
C GLU A 132 4.21 -4.52 11.04
N SER A 133 4.00 -3.25 10.70
CA SER A 133 2.77 -2.53 11.03
C SER A 133 1.54 -3.18 10.41
N TYR A 134 1.59 -3.48 9.10
CA TYR A 134 0.47 -4.16 8.42
C TYR A 134 0.23 -5.55 8.97
N LYS A 135 1.29 -6.34 9.21
CA LYS A 135 1.16 -7.67 9.79
C LYS A 135 0.53 -7.62 11.17
N LYS A 136 0.92 -6.64 12.00
CA LYS A 136 0.37 -6.46 13.33
C LYS A 136 -1.13 -6.19 13.26
N ASP A 137 -1.56 -5.17 12.52
CA ASP A 137 -2.97 -4.79 12.44
C ASP A 137 -3.84 -5.92 11.87
N LEU A 138 -3.37 -6.58 10.80
CA LEU A 138 -4.06 -7.73 10.21
C LEU A 138 -4.12 -8.94 11.15
N ALA A 139 -3.12 -9.11 12.03
CA ALA A 139 -3.11 -10.17 13.03
C ALA A 139 -4.02 -9.87 14.22
N ASP A 140 -4.16 -8.59 14.59
CA ASP A 140 -5.12 -8.10 15.58
C ASP A 140 -6.57 -8.18 15.07
N GLY A 141 -6.75 -8.58 13.81
CA GLY A 141 -8.04 -8.85 13.21
C GLY A 141 -8.60 -7.68 12.42
N HIS A 142 -7.86 -6.58 12.28
CA HIS A 142 -8.28 -5.39 11.55
C HIS A 142 -8.20 -5.58 10.03
N ALA A 143 -8.91 -4.73 9.29
CA ALA A 143 -8.75 -4.58 7.85
C ALA A 143 -7.76 -3.44 7.61
N VAL A 144 -6.88 -3.61 6.64
CA VAL A 144 -5.92 -2.57 6.26
C VAL A 144 -6.31 -2.03 4.89
N ILE A 145 -6.49 -0.71 4.81
CA ILE A 145 -6.67 0.01 3.54
C ILE A 145 -5.52 1.01 3.42
N VAL A 146 -4.78 0.94 2.32
CA VAL A 146 -3.63 1.84 2.08
C VAL A 146 -3.93 2.79 0.93
N VAL A 147 -3.82 4.09 1.17
CA VAL A 147 -3.69 5.10 0.12
C VAL A 147 -2.20 5.32 -0.11
N ALA A 148 -1.69 4.76 -1.20
CA ALA A 148 -0.29 4.84 -1.57
C ALA A 148 -0.08 5.94 -2.60
N HIS A 149 0.96 6.76 -2.41
CA HIS A 149 1.26 7.86 -3.30
C HIS A 149 2.68 7.76 -3.87
N SER A 150 2.82 7.88 -5.19
CA SER A 150 4.11 7.93 -5.89
C SER A 150 5.02 6.75 -5.51
N GLN A 151 6.22 6.99 -4.95
CA GLN A 151 7.10 5.91 -4.46
C GLN A 151 6.43 5.03 -3.38
N GLY A 152 5.47 5.57 -2.63
CA GLY A 152 4.72 4.83 -1.62
C GLY A 152 3.99 3.61 -2.18
N ASP A 153 3.68 3.59 -3.48
CA ASP A 153 3.13 2.42 -4.16
C ASP A 153 4.08 1.24 -4.16
N LEU A 154 5.37 1.47 -4.42
CA LEU A 154 6.37 0.40 -4.45
C LEU A 154 6.61 -0.19 -3.06
N PHE A 155 6.69 0.66 -2.05
CA PHE A 155 6.77 0.20 -0.67
C PHE A 155 5.53 -0.59 -0.25
N THR A 156 4.35 -0.12 -0.65
CA THR A 156 3.08 -0.80 -0.37
C THR A 156 2.99 -2.15 -1.10
N TYR A 157 3.44 -2.21 -2.35
CA TYR A 157 3.54 -3.45 -3.13
C TYR A 157 4.49 -4.46 -2.46
N GLU A 158 5.72 -4.06 -2.16
CA GLU A 158 6.69 -4.93 -1.49
C GLU A 158 6.15 -5.40 -0.12
N ALA A 159 5.53 -4.49 0.65
CA ALA A 159 4.90 -4.84 1.92
C ALA A 159 3.75 -5.84 1.74
N TYR A 160 2.90 -5.65 0.72
CA TYR A 160 1.83 -6.58 0.36
C TYR A 160 2.38 -7.96 0.00
N THR A 161 3.45 -8.06 -0.78
CA THR A 161 4.03 -9.35 -1.18
C THR A 161 4.47 -10.18 0.04
N ALA A 162 4.96 -9.52 1.09
CA ALA A 162 5.40 -10.12 2.35
C ALA A 162 4.27 -10.58 3.28
N LEU A 163 3.00 -10.29 2.95
CA LEU A 163 1.83 -10.73 3.71
C LEU A 163 1.47 -12.20 3.41
N SER A 164 0.95 -12.90 4.41
CA SER A 164 0.40 -14.25 4.23
C SER A 164 -0.88 -14.23 3.37
N SER A 165 -1.22 -15.36 2.74
CA SER A 165 -2.47 -15.48 1.95
C SER A 165 -3.74 -15.18 2.75
N LYS A 166 -3.73 -15.39 4.07
CA LYS A 166 -4.84 -15.02 4.96
C LYS A 166 -4.91 -13.51 5.16
N MET A 167 -3.78 -12.88 5.43
CA MET A 167 -3.67 -11.42 5.62
C MET A 167 -4.07 -10.65 4.36
N LYS A 168 -3.65 -11.11 3.17
CA LYS A 168 -3.97 -10.50 1.88
C LYS A 168 -5.48 -10.38 1.58
N LYS A 169 -6.33 -11.21 2.21
CA LYS A 169 -7.79 -11.15 2.06
C LYS A 169 -8.43 -9.95 2.79
N SER A 170 -7.71 -9.36 3.73
CA SER A 170 -8.17 -8.23 4.56
C SER A 170 -7.38 -6.96 4.26
N PHE A 171 -6.65 -6.95 3.13
CA PHE A 171 -5.80 -5.86 2.70
C PHE A 171 -6.32 -5.30 1.38
N GLU A 172 -6.57 -3.99 1.36
CA GLU A 172 -6.91 -3.23 0.16
C GLU A 172 -5.95 -2.05 -0.01
N ALA A 173 -5.84 -1.57 -1.23
CA ALA A 173 -5.01 -0.40 -1.55
C ALA A 173 -5.66 0.44 -2.64
N VAL A 174 -5.32 1.73 -2.65
CA VAL A 174 -5.58 2.70 -3.72
C VAL A 174 -4.24 3.33 -4.09
N SER A 175 -3.95 3.32 -5.38
CA SER A 175 -2.74 3.90 -5.96
C SER A 175 -3.00 5.33 -6.41
N VAL A 176 -2.09 6.26 -6.08
CA VAL A 176 -2.22 7.68 -6.43
C VAL A 176 -0.91 8.21 -7.01
N ALA A 177 -0.95 8.77 -8.22
CA ALA A 177 0.23 9.33 -8.90
C ALA A 177 1.42 8.34 -8.95
N SER A 178 1.11 7.06 -9.17
CA SER A 178 2.11 6.00 -9.11
C SER A 178 2.92 5.93 -10.39
N PRO A 179 4.25 5.88 -10.34
CA PRO A 179 5.06 5.60 -11.52
C PRO A 179 5.04 4.10 -11.90
N MET A 180 4.57 3.21 -11.02
CA MET A 180 4.54 1.77 -11.29
C MET A 180 3.50 1.42 -12.36
N SER A 181 3.86 0.54 -13.28
CA SER A 181 2.90 -0.02 -14.24
C SER A 181 2.07 -1.17 -13.67
N ALA A 182 2.59 -1.84 -12.63
CA ALA A 182 1.92 -2.93 -11.95
C ALA A 182 1.05 -2.42 -10.80
N ASP A 183 -0.09 -3.08 -10.63
CA ASP A 183 -0.94 -2.86 -9.45
C ASP A 183 -0.27 -3.41 -8.17
N ILE A 184 -0.51 -2.75 -7.03
CA ILE A 184 -0.13 -3.27 -5.70
C ILE A 184 -0.71 -4.68 -5.48
N LYS A 185 -1.98 -4.86 -5.84
CA LYS A 185 -2.66 -6.15 -5.99
C LYS A 185 -3.62 -6.06 -7.18
N ALA A 186 -3.94 -7.19 -7.79
CA ALA A 186 -4.84 -7.22 -8.94
C ALA A 186 -6.15 -6.44 -8.66
N GLY A 187 -6.45 -5.44 -9.48
CA GLY A 187 -7.65 -4.63 -9.36
C GLY A 187 -7.55 -3.47 -8.36
N THR A 188 -6.35 -3.13 -7.88
CA THR A 188 -6.11 -1.90 -7.11
C THR A 188 -6.60 -0.68 -7.92
N PRO A 189 -7.55 0.11 -7.39
CA PRO A 189 -7.96 1.35 -8.03
C PRO A 189 -6.78 2.32 -8.15
N ARG A 190 -6.69 3.01 -9.28
CA ARG A 190 -5.64 3.98 -9.55
C ARG A 190 -6.20 5.35 -9.89
N ILE A 191 -5.66 6.37 -9.23
CA ILE A 191 -6.09 7.75 -9.33
C ILE A 191 -4.89 8.58 -9.74
N ASP A 192 -4.88 9.00 -10.99
CA ASP A 192 -3.81 9.83 -11.56
C ASP A 192 -4.44 11.00 -12.30
N TRP A 193 -3.71 12.12 -12.39
CA TRP A 193 -4.15 13.26 -13.19
C TRP A 193 -3.67 13.09 -14.63
N ASP A 194 -4.46 13.54 -15.61
CA ASP A 194 -4.11 13.37 -17.04
C ASP A 194 -2.84 14.12 -17.44
N ASN A 195 -2.49 15.17 -16.68
CA ASN A 195 -1.26 15.94 -16.82
C ASN A 195 -0.15 15.51 -15.85
N ASP A 196 -0.34 14.41 -15.13
CA ASP A 196 0.71 13.82 -14.30
C ASP A 196 1.79 13.22 -15.21
N PRO A 197 3.05 13.64 -15.09
CA PRO A 197 4.16 13.08 -15.88
C PRO A 197 4.26 11.55 -15.78
N THR A 198 3.91 10.98 -14.62
CA THR A 198 3.91 9.52 -14.41
C THR A 198 2.89 8.79 -15.27
N ARG A 199 1.76 9.44 -15.62
CA ARG A 199 0.72 8.85 -16.47
C ARG A 199 1.03 8.95 -17.95
N ILE A 200 1.62 10.06 -18.38
CA ILE A 200 2.01 10.29 -19.78
C ILE A 200 3.00 9.21 -20.24
N SER A 201 4.02 8.92 -19.41
CA SER A 201 5.04 7.92 -19.73
C SER A 201 4.49 6.49 -19.88
N GLN A 202 3.49 6.10 -19.09
CA GLN A 202 2.86 4.78 -19.20
C GLN A 202 1.95 4.62 -20.41
N ILE A 203 1.37 5.72 -20.90
CA ILE A 203 0.64 5.72 -22.16
C ILE A 203 1.62 5.56 -23.32
N GLU A 204 2.76 6.25 -23.27
CA GLU A 204 3.80 6.16 -24.30
C GLU A 204 4.49 4.78 -24.35
N SER A 205 4.72 4.12 -23.21
CA SER A 205 5.30 2.77 -23.19
C SER A 205 4.38 1.72 -23.84
N LYS A 206 3.05 1.86 -23.65
CA LYS A 206 2.04 0.98 -24.27
C LYS A 206 1.84 1.21 -25.77
N ILE A 207 2.24 2.37 -26.29
CA ILE A 207 2.15 2.68 -27.73
C ILE A 207 3.37 2.14 -28.49
N ASN A 208 4.50 1.96 -27.80
CA ASN A 208 5.77 1.53 -28.40
C ASN A 208 6.08 0.03 -28.23
N THR A 209 5.10 -0.77 -27.80
CA THR A 209 5.15 -2.25 -27.74
C THR A 209 4.17 -2.88 -28.72
#